data_AF-A0A167ICK4-F1
#
_entry.id   AF-A0A167ICK4-F1
#
_cell.length_a   1.000
_cell.length_b   1.000
_cell.length_c   1.000
_cell.angle_alpha   90.00
_cell.angle_beta   90.00
_cell.angle_gamma   90.00
#
_symmetry.space_group_name_H-M   'P 1'
#
loop_
_entity.id
_entity.type
_entity.pdbx_description
1 polymer ?
#
loop_
_entity_poly.entity_id
_entity_poly.type
_entity_poly.pdbx_seq_one_letter_code
_entity_poly.pdbx_strand_id
1 'polypeptide(L)'
;LMDIVSAVSYLHSFRDGPIIHGDLKGVSAFLGDCSILTLFWHKNNILIDCRIHGGRPTARLIDFGLSQIQEAGMEDEVGTTSSGFNGNARWLAFERIRPERYGLRQSETKSTKSDIFELARTFFEILTGGPPFQGMSDFTAVSEAFQGSNPERLIHFPWIDDDRWNLMMDCWSPDRDARPSLHILWQDLDQSI
;
A
#
# COMPACT_ATOMS: atom_id res chain seq x y z
N LEU A 1 8.56 -2.99 8.87
CA LEU A 1 7.55 -3.79 8.15
C LEU A 1 6.62 -4.52 9.10
N MET A 2 7.15 -5.28 10.08
CA MET A 2 6.33 -6.03 11.05
C MET A 2 5.30 -5.20 11.83
N ASP A 3 5.71 -4.00 12.27
CA ASP A 3 4.80 -3.07 12.98
C ASP A 3 3.61 -2.64 12.08
N ILE A 4 3.84 -2.52 10.76
CA ILE A 4 2.81 -2.13 9.79
C ILE A 4 1.83 -3.30 9.57
N VAL A 5 2.32 -4.54 9.40
CA VAL A 5 1.45 -5.73 9.29
C VAL A 5 0.58 -5.86 10.53
N SER A 6 1.18 -5.70 11.72
CA SER A 6 0.47 -5.77 12.99
C SER A 6 -0.62 -4.69 13.10
N ALA A 7 -0.33 -3.47 12.66
CA ALA A 7 -1.29 -2.37 12.66
C ALA A 7 -2.47 -2.63 11.70
N VAL A 8 -2.21 -3.07 10.46
CA VAL A 8 -3.28 -3.41 9.51
C VAL A 8 -4.10 -4.61 10.02
N SER A 9 -3.44 -5.62 10.58
CA SER A 9 -4.13 -6.77 11.18
C SER A 9 -5.03 -6.36 12.35
N TYR A 10 -4.60 -5.39 13.15
CA TYR A 10 -5.43 -4.83 14.22
C TYR A 10 -6.70 -4.16 13.66
N LEU A 11 -6.56 -3.32 12.63
CA LEU A 11 -7.71 -2.66 11.98
C LEU A 11 -8.71 -3.67 11.39
N HIS A 12 -8.21 -4.74 10.76
CA HIS A 12 -9.06 -5.79 10.17
C HIS A 12 -9.76 -6.68 11.21
N SER A 13 -9.31 -6.65 12.47
CA SER A 13 -9.86 -7.50 13.54
C SER A 13 -11.04 -6.89 14.31
N PHE A 14 -11.49 -5.68 13.94
CA PHE A 14 -12.59 -4.98 14.63
C PHE A 14 -13.90 -5.78 14.56
N ARG A 15 -14.58 -5.90 15.72
CA ARG A 15 -15.76 -6.77 15.89
C ARG A 15 -17.00 -6.28 15.15
N ASP A 16 -17.13 -4.97 14.99
CA ASP A 16 -18.28 -4.34 14.30
C ASP A 16 -18.08 -4.25 12.78
N GLY A 17 -17.02 -4.89 12.27
CA GLY A 17 -16.60 -4.87 10.89
C GLY A 17 -15.15 -4.41 10.76
N PRO A 18 -14.38 -4.94 9.79
CA PRO A 18 -12.99 -4.55 9.60
C PRO A 18 -12.90 -3.08 9.21
N ILE A 19 -11.99 -2.35 9.84
CA ILE A 19 -11.62 -1.00 9.38
C ILE A 19 -10.67 -1.16 8.20
N ILE A 20 -11.12 -0.75 7.02
CA ILE A 20 -10.29 -0.76 5.81
C ILE A 20 -9.46 0.51 5.77
N HIS A 21 -8.14 0.39 5.61
CA HIS A 21 -7.30 1.58 5.49
C HIS A 21 -7.59 2.31 4.17
N GLY A 22 -7.47 1.59 3.04
CA GLY A 22 -7.84 2.09 1.73
C GLY A 22 -6.94 3.20 1.17
N ASP A 23 -5.72 3.32 1.66
CA ASP A 23 -4.70 4.25 1.10
C ASP A 23 -3.27 3.84 1.54
N LEU A 24 -2.93 2.54 1.55
CA LEU A 24 -1.59 2.16 2.03
C LEU A 24 -0.51 2.55 0.99
N LYS A 25 0.42 3.41 1.39
CA LYS A 25 1.55 3.90 0.58
C LYS A 25 2.79 4.18 1.43
N GLY A 26 3.97 3.97 0.85
CA GLY A 26 5.26 4.15 1.48
C GLY A 26 5.85 5.54 1.25
N VAL A 27 7.08 5.72 1.74
CA VAL A 27 7.87 6.96 1.63
C VAL A 27 9.17 6.65 0.90
N SER A 28 9.55 7.45 -0.09
CA SER A 28 10.97 7.61 -0.47
C SER A 28 11.68 8.40 0.63
N ALA A 29 12.33 7.70 1.56
CA ALA A 29 13.26 8.33 2.46
C ALA A 29 14.56 8.63 1.69
N PHE A 30 14.72 9.86 1.18
CA PHE A 30 16.07 10.37 0.96
C PHE A 30 16.73 10.54 2.34
N LEU A 31 17.68 9.65 2.66
CA LEU A 31 18.58 9.79 3.81
C LEU A 31 19.54 10.95 3.53
N GLY A 32 19.05 12.18 3.64
CA GLY A 32 19.81 13.41 3.44
C GLY A 32 19.03 14.60 3.96
N ASP A 33 19.36 15.01 5.19
CA ASP A 33 18.83 16.14 5.95
C ASP A 33 17.42 16.03 6.56
N CYS A 34 17.42 15.94 7.91
CA CYS A 34 16.26 15.95 8.80
C CYS A 34 15.38 17.21 8.72
N SER A 35 15.81 18.25 7.99
CA SER A 35 15.11 19.54 7.86
C SER A 35 14.06 19.55 6.74
N ILE A 36 14.10 18.59 5.80
CA ILE A 36 13.17 18.49 4.66
C ILE A 36 11.95 17.59 4.96
N LEU A 37 11.98 16.82 6.05
CA LEU A 37 10.93 15.86 6.41
C LEU A 37 9.54 16.50 6.50
N THR A 38 9.41 17.74 6.99
CA THR A 38 8.12 18.38 7.23
C THR A 38 7.27 18.61 5.97
N LEU A 39 7.89 18.73 4.79
CA LEU A 39 7.17 18.98 3.52
C LEU A 39 6.75 17.68 2.79
N PHE A 40 7.40 16.54 3.09
CA PHE A 40 7.06 15.24 2.49
C PHE A 40 6.01 14.44 3.27
N TRP A 41 5.63 14.89 4.48
CA TRP A 41 4.67 14.19 5.34
C TRP A 41 3.24 14.09 4.78
N HIS A 42 2.82 15.00 3.89
CA HIS A 42 1.43 15.06 3.41
C HIS A 42 1.03 13.93 2.44
N LYS A 43 1.93 12.98 2.16
CA LYS A 43 1.64 11.84 1.28
C LYS A 43 1.92 10.49 1.93
N ASN A 44 2.14 10.42 3.25
CA ASN A 44 2.62 9.21 3.91
C ASN A 44 1.64 8.72 4.96
N ASN A 45 1.29 7.44 4.91
CA ASN A 45 0.39 6.87 5.90
C ASN A 45 1.14 6.02 6.96
N ILE A 46 2.48 6.05 6.92
CA ILE A 46 3.37 5.37 7.87
C ILE A 46 4.34 6.38 8.46
N LEU A 47 4.36 6.48 9.79
CA LEU A 47 5.27 7.31 10.57
C LEU A 47 6.29 6.46 11.32
N ILE A 48 7.51 6.95 11.47
CA ILE A 48 8.51 6.34 12.35
C ILE A 48 8.53 7.08 13.68
N ASP A 49 8.09 6.41 14.74
CA ASP A 49 8.21 6.88 16.11
C ASP A 49 9.57 6.47 16.67
N CYS A 50 10.48 7.45 16.72
CA CYS A 50 11.83 7.31 17.27
C CYS A 50 11.87 7.40 18.80
N ARG A 51 10.74 7.61 19.49
CA ARG A 51 10.71 7.53 20.96
C ARG A 51 10.97 6.08 21.34
N ILE A 52 12.14 5.83 21.91
CA ILE A 52 12.61 4.49 22.28
C ILE A 52 11.66 3.88 23.32
N HIS A 53 10.65 3.17 22.86
CA HIS A 53 9.87 2.23 23.67
C HIS A 53 10.43 0.84 23.38
N GLY A 54 11.14 0.25 24.35
CA GLY A 54 11.70 -1.10 24.18
C GLY A 54 12.93 -1.21 23.28
N GLY A 55 13.70 -0.14 23.08
CA GLY A 55 15.03 -0.22 22.47
C GLY A 55 15.13 -0.10 20.94
N ARG A 56 14.00 0.05 20.21
CA ARG A 56 14.00 0.26 18.75
C ARG A 56 12.98 1.32 18.29
N PRO A 57 13.18 1.97 17.13
CA PRO A 57 12.13 2.75 16.48
C PRO A 57 10.92 1.87 16.13
N THR A 58 9.72 2.46 16.15
CA THR A 58 8.46 1.75 15.81
C THR A 58 7.75 2.43 14.65
N ALA A 59 7.25 1.65 13.69
CA ALA A 59 6.42 2.20 12.63
C ALA A 59 4.96 2.28 13.08
N ARG A 60 4.28 3.40 12.80
CA ARG A 60 2.88 3.64 13.17
C ARG A 60 2.08 4.00 11.93
N LEU A 61 0.88 3.44 11.83
CA LEU A 61 -0.06 3.71 10.75
C LEU A 61 -0.95 4.92 11.12
N ILE A 62 -1.17 5.82 10.17
CA ILE A 62 -2.00 7.03 10.33
C ILE A 62 -3.03 7.16 9.20
N ASP A 63 -3.96 8.11 9.32
CA ASP A 63 -4.95 8.47 8.29
C ASP A 63 -5.89 7.33 7.85
N PHE A 64 -6.04 6.30 8.70
CA PHE A 64 -7.07 5.27 8.55
C PHE A 64 -8.46 5.84 8.88
N GLY A 65 -9.48 5.45 8.11
CA GLY A 65 -10.88 5.88 8.31
C GLY A 65 -11.23 7.25 7.69
N LEU A 66 -10.25 8.10 7.34
CA LEU A 66 -10.51 9.33 6.58
C LEU A 66 -10.89 9.05 5.12
N SER A 67 -10.45 7.91 4.58
CA SER A 67 -10.73 7.48 3.21
C SER A 67 -12.20 7.16 2.95
N GLN A 68 -13.00 6.81 3.97
CA GLN A 68 -14.45 6.62 3.83
C GLN A 68 -15.19 7.98 3.70
N ILE A 69 -14.74 9.00 4.44
CA ILE A 69 -15.38 10.32 4.47
C ILE A 69 -15.15 11.08 3.17
N GLN A 70 -13.97 10.94 2.57
CA GLN A 70 -13.62 11.62 1.33
C GLN A 70 -14.37 11.08 0.10
N GLU A 71 -14.80 9.81 0.12
CA GLU A 71 -15.53 9.16 -0.98
C GLU A 71 -17.04 9.45 -0.91
N ALA A 72 -17.62 9.55 0.30
CA ALA A 72 -19.02 9.95 0.49
C ALA A 72 -19.32 11.39 0.02
N GLY A 73 -18.32 12.27 -0.01
CA GLY A 73 -18.44 13.62 -0.58
C GLY A 73 -18.24 13.69 -2.10
N MET A 74 -17.85 12.59 -2.75
CA MET A 74 -17.56 12.52 -4.19
C MET A 74 -18.64 11.77 -5.00
N GLU A 75 -19.67 11.22 -4.34
CA GLU A 75 -20.78 10.54 -5.01
C GLU A 75 -21.59 11.49 -5.93
N ASP A 76 -21.50 12.81 -5.74
CA ASP A 76 -22.20 13.84 -6.51
C ASP A 76 -21.41 14.37 -7.74
N GLU A 77 -20.12 14.09 -7.88
CA GLU A 77 -19.31 14.55 -9.03
C GLU A 77 -18.99 13.39 -9.98
N VAL A 78 -20.00 13.00 -10.77
CA VAL A 78 -19.84 12.14 -11.95
C VAL A 78 -18.99 12.89 -12.98
N GLY A 79 -17.67 12.70 -12.87
CA GLY A 79 -16.71 13.01 -13.92
C GLY A 79 -15.80 14.20 -13.65
N THR A 80 -14.77 13.99 -12.82
CA THR A 80 -13.37 14.42 -13.08
C THR A 80 -12.47 14.09 -11.87
N THR A 81 -12.17 12.82 -11.62
CA THR A 81 -11.18 12.41 -10.59
C THR A 81 -9.79 12.17 -11.19
N SER A 82 -9.33 13.03 -12.11
CA SER A 82 -8.03 12.84 -12.79
C SER A 82 -6.82 13.21 -11.92
N SER A 83 -6.97 14.05 -10.89
CA SER A 83 -5.85 14.51 -10.05
C SER A 83 -5.54 13.59 -8.87
N GLY A 84 -6.57 13.00 -8.23
CA GLY A 84 -6.41 12.07 -7.11
C GLY A 84 -6.00 10.65 -7.53
N PHE A 85 -6.53 10.16 -8.66
CA PHE A 85 -6.14 8.86 -9.24
C PHE A 85 -4.69 8.86 -9.74
N ASN A 86 -4.23 9.94 -10.39
CA ASN A 86 -2.91 9.96 -11.03
C ASN A 86 -1.74 9.79 -10.05
N GLY A 87 -1.88 10.27 -8.81
CA GLY A 87 -0.79 10.17 -7.82
C GLY A 87 -0.69 8.80 -7.14
N ASN A 88 -1.82 8.11 -6.95
CA ASN A 88 -1.89 6.91 -6.11
C ASN A 88 -2.08 5.59 -6.89
N ALA A 89 -2.38 5.67 -8.19
CA ALA A 89 -2.65 4.48 -9.01
C ALA A 89 -1.53 3.42 -8.96
N ARG A 90 -0.28 3.80 -8.67
CA ARG A 90 0.86 2.88 -8.55
C ARG A 90 0.73 1.87 -7.38
N TRP A 91 0.00 2.24 -6.32
CA TRP A 91 -0.21 1.42 -5.12
C TRP A 91 -1.56 0.71 -5.10
N LEU A 92 -2.59 1.33 -5.69
CA LEU A 92 -3.97 0.85 -5.65
C LEU A 92 -4.12 -0.57 -6.23
N ALA A 93 -4.90 -1.39 -5.54
CA ALA A 93 -5.33 -2.69 -6.05
C ALA A 93 -6.10 -2.52 -7.37
N PHE A 94 -5.96 -3.47 -8.30
CA PHE A 94 -6.54 -3.35 -9.64
C PHE A 94 -8.06 -3.14 -9.62
N GLU A 95 -8.77 -3.77 -8.69
CA GLU A 95 -10.21 -3.58 -8.52
C GLU A 95 -10.58 -2.17 -8.09
N ARG A 96 -9.68 -1.44 -7.41
CA ARG A 96 -9.90 -0.05 -7.01
C ARG A 96 -9.68 0.92 -8.16
N ILE A 97 -8.90 0.51 -9.16
CA ILE A 97 -8.66 1.30 -10.37
C ILE A 97 -9.79 1.08 -11.38
N ARG A 98 -10.25 -0.18 -11.52
CA ARG A 98 -11.26 -0.59 -12.50
C ARG A 98 -12.32 -1.50 -11.89
N PRO A 99 -13.21 -0.98 -11.02
CA PRO A 99 -14.24 -1.77 -10.33
C PRO A 99 -15.07 -2.64 -11.28
N GLU A 100 -15.40 -2.09 -12.45
CA GLU A 100 -16.24 -2.70 -13.46
C GLU A 100 -15.65 -4.01 -14.03
N ARG A 101 -14.32 -4.11 -14.12
CA ARG A 101 -13.63 -5.31 -14.62
C ARG A 101 -13.74 -6.49 -13.65
N TYR A 102 -14.04 -6.20 -12.39
CA TYR A 102 -14.20 -7.18 -11.31
C TYR A 102 -15.66 -7.39 -10.92
N GLY A 103 -16.60 -6.76 -11.63
CA GLY A 103 -18.03 -6.85 -11.32
C GLY A 103 -18.42 -6.15 -10.01
N LEU A 104 -17.66 -5.13 -9.62
CA LEU A 104 -17.81 -4.39 -8.36
C LEU A 104 -18.27 -2.96 -8.61
N ARG A 105 -18.99 -2.40 -7.64
CA ARG A 105 -19.18 -0.95 -7.48
C ARG A 105 -17.96 -0.34 -6.80
N GLN A 106 -17.75 0.96 -6.99
CA GLN A 106 -16.65 1.69 -6.37
C GLN A 106 -16.59 1.46 -4.84
N SER A 107 -17.74 1.50 -4.16
CA SER A 107 -17.87 1.27 -2.71
C SER A 107 -17.50 -0.16 -2.25
N GLU A 108 -17.43 -1.13 -3.15
CA GLU A 108 -17.11 -2.54 -2.86
C GLU A 108 -15.63 -2.86 -3.12
N THR A 109 -14.88 -1.92 -3.70
CA THR A 109 -13.47 -2.11 -4.07
C THR A 109 -12.54 -2.03 -2.86
N LYS A 110 -12.89 -1.21 -1.87
CA LYS A 110 -12.19 -1.13 -0.58
C LYS A 110 -12.53 -2.35 0.26
N SER A 111 -11.52 -3.16 0.55
CA SER A 111 -11.66 -4.37 1.33
C SER A 111 -10.36 -4.71 2.07
N THR A 112 -10.41 -5.69 2.97
CA THR A 112 -9.20 -6.24 3.58
C THR A 112 -8.23 -6.80 2.54
N LYS A 113 -8.77 -7.30 1.42
CA LYS A 113 -8.00 -7.82 0.29
C LYS A 113 -7.31 -6.72 -0.52
N SER A 114 -7.93 -5.55 -0.68
CA SER A 114 -7.26 -4.40 -1.33
C SER A 114 -6.14 -3.84 -0.46
N ASP A 115 -6.34 -3.81 0.87
CA ASP A 115 -5.30 -3.41 1.81
C ASP A 115 -4.07 -4.35 1.72
N ILE A 116 -4.25 -5.67 1.57
CA ILE A 116 -3.13 -6.62 1.38
C ILE A 116 -2.31 -6.28 0.13
N PHE A 117 -2.97 -5.96 -0.99
CA PHE A 117 -2.31 -5.58 -2.23
C PHE A 117 -1.48 -4.30 -2.04
N GLU A 118 -2.10 -3.26 -1.50
CA GLU A 118 -1.49 -1.94 -1.29
C GLU A 118 -0.36 -2.00 -0.25
N LEU A 119 -0.50 -2.84 0.78
CA LEU A 119 0.55 -3.13 1.76
C LEU A 119 1.78 -3.73 1.08
N ALA A 120 1.61 -4.68 0.17
CA ALA A 120 2.74 -5.27 -0.56
C ALA A 120 3.40 -4.26 -1.52
N ARG A 121 2.64 -3.35 -2.16
CA ARG A 121 3.21 -2.22 -2.93
C ARG A 121 3.99 -1.25 -2.04
N THR A 122 3.49 -1.01 -0.83
CA THR A 122 4.17 -0.21 0.18
C THR A 122 5.46 -0.87 0.65
N PHE A 123 5.47 -2.19 0.83
CA PHE A 123 6.68 -2.93 1.20
C PHE A 123 7.72 -2.90 0.08
N PHE A 124 7.28 -3.06 -1.17
CA PHE A 124 8.16 -2.89 -2.33
C PHE A 124 8.87 -1.53 -2.30
N GLU A 125 8.11 -0.46 -2.06
CA GLU A 125 8.67 0.88 -1.98
C GLU A 125 9.68 1.04 -0.84
N ILE A 126 9.35 0.56 0.36
CA ILE A 126 10.25 0.64 1.51
C ILE A 126 11.54 -0.17 1.26
N LEU A 127 11.44 -1.36 0.70
CA LEU A 127 12.57 -2.27 0.49
C LEU A 127 13.46 -1.85 -0.68
N THR A 128 12.91 -1.15 -1.67
CA THR A 128 13.65 -0.69 -2.86
C THR A 128 14.04 0.79 -2.81
N GLY A 129 13.47 1.56 -1.87
CA GLY A 129 13.69 3.00 -1.73
C GLY A 129 12.99 3.87 -2.79
N GLY A 130 12.22 3.27 -3.70
CA GLY A 130 11.54 3.96 -4.79
C GLY A 130 10.12 3.45 -5.02
N PRO A 131 9.23 4.26 -5.64
CA PRO A 131 7.82 3.90 -5.79
C PRO A 131 7.65 2.65 -6.68
N PRO A 132 6.49 1.97 -6.62
CA PRO A 132 6.15 0.96 -7.62
C PRO A 132 6.26 1.55 -9.03
N PHE A 133 6.80 0.78 -9.97
CA PHE A 133 7.16 1.23 -11.32
C PHE A 133 8.21 2.36 -11.34
N GLN A 134 9.19 2.30 -10.43
CA GLN A 134 10.33 3.21 -10.45
C GLN A 134 11.10 3.12 -11.79
N GLY A 135 11.66 4.24 -12.23
CA GLY A 135 12.30 4.38 -13.55
C GLY A 135 11.34 4.72 -14.69
N MET A 136 10.02 4.58 -14.49
CA MET A 136 9.00 5.01 -15.45
C MET A 136 8.52 6.44 -15.16
N SER A 137 8.12 7.16 -16.21
CA SER A 137 7.40 8.43 -16.06
C SER A 137 6.07 8.19 -15.31
N ASP A 138 5.55 9.22 -14.62
CA ASP A 138 4.26 9.11 -13.93
C ASP A 138 3.13 8.67 -14.85
N PHE A 139 3.08 9.22 -16.06
CA PHE A 139 2.09 8.83 -17.06
C PHE A 139 2.21 7.34 -17.43
N THR A 140 3.43 6.86 -17.69
CA THR A 140 3.67 5.45 -18.05
C THR A 140 3.29 4.52 -16.89
N ALA A 141 3.70 4.85 -15.67
CA ALA A 141 3.41 4.03 -14.51
C ALA A 141 1.91 3.95 -14.18
N VAL A 142 1.19 5.07 -14.31
CA VAL A 142 -0.28 5.09 -14.16
C VAL A 142 -0.93 4.24 -15.26
N SER A 143 -0.44 4.35 -16.50
CA SER A 143 -0.93 3.53 -17.61
C SER A 143 -0.71 2.03 -17.38
N GLU A 144 0.47 1.62 -16.90
CA GLU A 144 0.77 0.22 -16.54
C GLU A 144 -0.11 -0.30 -15.41
N ALA A 145 -0.28 0.49 -14.34
CA ALA A 145 -1.17 0.15 -13.25
C ALA A 145 -2.62 -0.01 -13.72
N PHE A 146 -3.09 0.88 -14.61
CA PHE A 146 -4.43 0.83 -15.20
C PHE A 146 -4.63 -0.39 -16.11
N GLN A 147 -3.58 -0.88 -16.76
CA GLN A 147 -3.60 -2.10 -17.56
C GLN A 147 -3.62 -3.39 -16.71
N GLY A 148 -3.31 -3.28 -15.41
CA GLY A 148 -3.25 -4.41 -14.49
C GLY A 148 -1.86 -5.03 -14.36
N SER A 149 -0.80 -4.24 -14.65
CA SER A 149 0.58 -4.69 -14.54
C SER A 149 1.10 -4.65 -13.09
N ASN A 150 2.05 -5.51 -12.76
CA ASN A 150 2.83 -5.46 -11.52
C ASN A 150 4.20 -4.80 -11.75
N PRO A 151 4.87 -4.25 -10.70
CA PRO A 151 6.20 -3.70 -10.83
C PRO A 151 7.16 -4.82 -11.22
N GLU A 152 8.22 -4.47 -11.93
CA GLU A 152 9.28 -5.43 -12.24
C GLU A 152 10.10 -5.75 -10.99
N ARG A 153 10.55 -7.01 -10.90
CA ARG A 153 11.51 -7.41 -9.86
C ARG A 153 12.83 -6.71 -10.10
N LEU A 154 13.31 -6.01 -9.09
CA LEU A 154 14.64 -5.40 -9.13
C LEU A 154 15.68 -6.38 -8.55
N ILE A 155 16.53 -6.91 -9.42
CA ILE A 155 17.47 -8.01 -9.15
C ILE A 155 18.63 -7.67 -8.18
N HIS A 156 18.69 -6.47 -7.63
CA HIS A 156 19.81 -5.98 -6.82
C HIS A 156 19.45 -5.65 -5.37
N PHE A 157 18.26 -6.01 -4.89
CA PHE A 157 17.84 -5.73 -3.52
C PHE A 157 17.95 -6.99 -2.63
N PRO A 158 18.95 -7.07 -1.73
CA PRO A 158 19.19 -8.27 -0.92
C PRO A 158 18.06 -8.58 0.06
N TRP A 159 17.16 -7.63 0.32
CA TRP A 159 16.00 -7.78 1.19
C TRP A 159 14.79 -8.42 0.48
N ILE A 160 14.86 -8.71 -0.83
CA ILE A 160 13.79 -9.32 -1.62
C ILE A 160 14.35 -10.60 -2.28
N ASP A 161 14.45 -11.65 -1.48
CA ASP A 161 14.75 -12.99 -1.97
C ASP A 161 13.60 -13.58 -2.80
N ASP A 162 13.78 -14.80 -3.29
CA ASP A 162 12.80 -15.47 -4.17
C ASP A 162 11.47 -15.72 -3.45
N ASP A 163 11.53 -16.14 -2.19
CA ASP A 163 10.34 -16.47 -1.39
C ASP A 163 9.51 -15.21 -1.11
N ARG A 164 10.16 -14.12 -0.66
CA ARG A 164 9.48 -12.84 -0.45
C ARG A 164 8.94 -12.28 -1.76
N TRP A 165 9.68 -12.38 -2.86
CA TRP A 165 9.19 -11.93 -4.16
C TRP A 165 7.94 -12.69 -4.58
N ASN A 166 7.92 -14.02 -4.44
CA ASN A 166 6.76 -14.85 -4.74
C ASN A 166 5.57 -14.46 -3.86
N LEU A 167 5.79 -14.23 -2.56
CA LEU A 167 4.74 -13.76 -1.66
C LEU A 167 4.19 -12.38 -2.06
N MET A 168 5.05 -11.46 -2.49
CA MET A 168 4.60 -10.17 -3.01
C MET A 168 3.75 -10.32 -4.28
N MET A 169 4.13 -11.24 -5.18
CA MET A 169 3.33 -11.57 -6.36
C MET A 169 1.96 -12.16 -6.00
N ASP A 170 1.88 -13.02 -4.97
CA ASP A 170 0.63 -13.56 -4.46
C ASP A 170 -0.27 -12.45 -3.86
N CYS A 171 0.32 -11.50 -3.14
CA CYS A 171 -0.39 -10.30 -2.65
C CYS A 171 -0.93 -9.44 -3.79
N TRP A 172 -0.25 -9.43 -4.94
CA TRP A 172 -0.65 -8.72 -6.15
C TRP A 172 -1.50 -9.53 -7.12
N SER A 173 -2.09 -10.63 -6.66
CA SER A 173 -3.00 -11.42 -7.47
C SER A 173 -4.19 -10.57 -7.98
N PRO A 174 -4.53 -10.67 -9.28
CA PRO A 174 -5.78 -10.13 -9.81
C PRO A 174 -7.01 -10.74 -9.13
N ASP A 175 -6.94 -12.00 -8.72
CA ASP A 175 -7.96 -12.61 -7.88
C ASP A 175 -7.76 -12.16 -6.43
N ARG A 176 -8.68 -11.32 -5.95
CA ARG A 176 -8.67 -10.74 -4.60
C ARG A 176 -8.71 -11.80 -3.52
N ASP A 177 -9.43 -12.90 -3.76
CA ASP A 177 -9.65 -13.93 -2.76
C ASP A 177 -8.46 -14.89 -2.66
N ALA A 178 -7.70 -15.04 -3.75
CA ALA A 178 -6.43 -15.76 -3.78
C ALA A 178 -5.31 -15.06 -2.98
N ARG A 179 -5.46 -13.77 -2.65
CA ARG A 179 -4.44 -13.02 -1.88
C ARG A 179 -4.26 -13.63 -0.48
N PRO A 180 -3.00 -13.81 -0.02
CA PRO A 180 -2.69 -14.43 1.25
C PRO A 180 -3.21 -13.60 2.43
N SER A 181 -3.28 -14.21 3.61
CA SER A 181 -3.64 -13.49 4.83
C SER A 181 -2.47 -12.66 5.36
N LEU A 182 -2.77 -11.60 6.13
CA LEU A 182 -1.74 -10.82 6.83
C LEU A 182 -0.86 -11.68 7.76
N HIS A 183 -1.37 -12.81 8.24
CA HIS A 183 -0.59 -13.76 9.04
C HIS A 183 0.57 -14.36 8.24
N ILE A 184 0.36 -14.70 6.96
CA ILE A 184 1.43 -15.22 6.09
C ILE A 184 2.50 -14.15 5.86
N LEU A 185 2.10 -12.90 5.62
CA LEU A 185 3.04 -11.77 5.50
C LEU A 185 3.83 -11.56 6.80
N TRP A 186 3.17 -11.69 7.95
CA TRP A 186 3.84 -11.59 9.24
C TRP A 186 4.89 -12.70 9.41
N GLN A 187 4.55 -13.95 9.07
CA GLN A 187 5.47 -15.09 9.18
C GLN A 187 6.70 -14.95 8.27
N ASP A 188 6.53 -14.49 7.03
CA ASP A 188 7.67 -14.21 6.12
C ASP A 188 8.66 -13.21 6.73
N LEU A 189 8.12 -12.12 7.29
CA LEU A 189 8.94 -11.07 7.90
C LEU A 189 9.64 -11.55 9.17
N ASP A 190 9.04 -12.49 9.92
CA ASP A 190 9.58 -13.00 11.19
C ASP A 190 10.74 -13.97 10.94
N GLN A 191 10.64 -14.77 9.86
CA GLN A 191 11.67 -15.74 9.49
C GLN A 191 12.93 -15.12 8.86
N SER A 192 12.87 -13.83 8.50
CA SER A 192 13.94 -13.11 7.82
C SER A 192 14.79 -12.20 8.73
N ILE A 193 14.57 -12.27 10.05
CA ILE A 193 15.28 -11.50 11.08
C ILE A 193 16.05 -12.46 11.99
#